data_AF-A0A925IWQ6-F1
#
_entry.id   AF-A0A925IWQ6-F1
#
_cell.length_a   1.000
_cell.length_b   1.000
_cell.length_c   1.000
_cell.angle_alpha   90.00
_cell.angle_beta   90.00
_cell.angle_gamma   90.00
#
_symmetry.space_group_name_H-M   'P 1'
#
loop_
_entity.id
_entity.type
_entity.pdbx_description
1 polymer ?
#
loop_
_entity_poly.entity_id
_entity_poly.type
_entity_poly.pdbx_seq_one_letter_code
_entity_poly.pdbx_strand_id
1 'polypeptide(L)'
;MQLEELKTEWQKLERKVELCENLNEKLIHTIISGKSNYILDQMKQKHRALLLILFIEIIALMAVLLGNPFDFRYFIQYLPFVLLIIIILMAAISLFRFHKSIITDLSKNNLKITIQNILNYFSKNKVYDAYFGSISLAIGLLVPWSFLPNKIDNKGWEAGVTDTLIMMVITIIIYLIAFKSGAFKNRDQEKLSDTMNEWNELQHLVHLTDNHTEVG
;
A
#
# COMPACT_ATOMS: atom_id res chain seq x y z
N MET A 1 -21.54 -55.20 -32.28
CA MET A 1 -20.52 -54.37 -32.94
C MET A 1 -20.81 -52.87 -32.80
N GLN A 2 -22.06 -52.39 -33.00
CA GLN A 2 -22.40 -50.96 -32.86
C GLN A 2 -22.32 -50.39 -31.42
N LEU A 3 -22.52 -51.21 -30.38
CA LEU A 3 -22.53 -50.74 -28.98
C LEU A 3 -21.13 -50.45 -28.42
N GLU A 4 -20.14 -51.26 -28.82
CA GLU A 4 -18.75 -51.06 -28.38
C GLU A 4 -18.14 -49.81 -29.01
N GLU A 5 -18.48 -49.53 -30.27
CA GLU A 5 -18.05 -48.35 -31.01
C GLU A 5 -18.65 -47.05 -30.45
N LEU A 6 -19.91 -47.10 -30.01
CA LEU A 6 -20.56 -45.99 -29.31
C LEU A 6 -19.91 -45.73 -27.94
N LYS A 7 -19.53 -46.79 -27.22
CA LYS A 7 -18.88 -46.70 -25.90
C LYS A 7 -17.48 -46.11 -26.00
N THR A 8 -16.70 -46.46 -27.01
CA THR A 8 -15.36 -45.88 -27.22
C THR A 8 -15.42 -44.42 -27.64
N GLU A 9 -16.37 -44.02 -28.51
CA GLU A 9 -16.55 -42.60 -28.85
C GLU A 9 -17.08 -41.79 -27.65
N TRP A 10 -17.95 -42.36 -26.80
CA TRP A 10 -18.39 -41.71 -25.56
C TRP A 10 -17.24 -41.46 -24.59
N GLN A 11 -16.41 -42.47 -24.31
CA GLN A 11 -15.23 -42.34 -23.44
C GLN A 11 -14.21 -41.31 -23.97
N LYS A 12 -14.11 -41.17 -25.29
CA LYS A 12 -13.23 -40.20 -25.94
C LYS A 12 -13.78 -38.78 -25.82
N LEU A 13 -15.10 -38.63 -25.82
CA LEU A 13 -15.80 -37.36 -25.60
C LEU A 13 -15.67 -36.93 -24.13
N GLU A 14 -15.86 -37.86 -23.20
CA GLU A 14 -15.68 -37.66 -21.75
C GLU A 14 -14.25 -37.19 -21.42
N ARG A 15 -13.22 -37.84 -21.98
CA ARG A 15 -11.83 -37.37 -21.83
C ARG A 15 -11.58 -35.99 -22.42
N LYS A 16 -12.26 -35.61 -23.51
CA LYS A 16 -12.11 -34.26 -24.09
C LYS A 16 -12.74 -33.20 -23.19
N VAL A 17 -13.86 -33.51 -22.54
CA VAL A 17 -14.51 -32.63 -21.57
C VAL A 17 -13.60 -32.43 -20.36
N GLU A 18 -13.11 -33.53 -19.76
CA GLU A 18 -12.20 -33.48 -18.59
C GLU A 18 -10.89 -32.73 -18.90
N LEU A 19 -10.34 -32.89 -20.12
CA LEU A 19 -9.19 -32.12 -20.56
C LEU A 19 -9.50 -30.63 -20.76
N CYS A 20 -10.69 -30.29 -21.27
CA CYS A 20 -11.11 -28.89 -21.40
C CYS A 20 -11.30 -28.23 -20.04
N GLU A 21 -11.90 -28.92 -19.06
CA GLU A 21 -12.05 -28.44 -17.68
C GLU A 21 -10.70 -28.21 -17.02
N ASN A 22 -9.81 -29.21 -17.05
CA ASN A 22 -8.45 -29.08 -16.52
C ASN A 22 -7.64 -27.97 -17.20
N LEU A 23 -7.80 -27.77 -18.51
CA LEU A 23 -7.16 -26.68 -19.25
C LEU A 23 -7.75 -25.33 -18.84
N ASN A 24 -9.06 -25.24 -18.64
CA ASN A 24 -9.73 -24.01 -18.23
C ASN A 24 -9.29 -23.60 -16.81
N GLU A 25 -9.25 -24.54 -15.86
CA GLU A 25 -8.74 -24.27 -14.50
C GLU A 25 -7.28 -23.82 -14.50
N LYS A 26 -6.41 -24.50 -15.26
CA LYS A 26 -4.99 -24.12 -15.39
C LYS A 26 -4.83 -22.76 -16.06
N LEU A 27 -5.67 -22.43 -17.03
CA LEU A 27 -5.67 -21.15 -17.72
C LEU A 27 -6.10 -20.03 -16.77
N ILE A 28 -7.21 -20.22 -16.04
CA ILE A 28 -7.69 -19.30 -15.00
C ILE A 28 -6.59 -19.07 -13.95
N HIS A 29 -5.99 -20.13 -13.42
CA HIS A 29 -4.91 -20.03 -12.44
C HIS A 29 -3.70 -19.27 -13.01
N THR A 30 -3.27 -19.54 -14.24
CA THR A 30 -2.14 -18.86 -14.89
C THR A 30 -2.41 -17.37 -15.10
N ILE A 31 -3.60 -17.01 -15.58
CA ILE A 31 -3.98 -15.61 -15.82
C ILE A 31 -3.99 -14.84 -14.50
N ILE A 32 -4.66 -15.37 -13.47
CA ILE A 32 -4.79 -14.66 -12.21
C ILE A 32 -3.45 -14.61 -11.45
N SER A 33 -2.65 -15.68 -11.51
CA SER A 33 -1.32 -15.69 -10.91
C SER A 33 -0.37 -14.72 -11.60
N GLY A 34 -0.40 -14.61 -12.93
CA GLY A 34 0.34 -13.61 -13.68
C GLY A 34 -0.02 -12.18 -13.27
N LYS A 35 -1.32 -11.85 -13.24
CA LYS A 35 -1.83 -10.53 -12.83
C LYS A 35 -1.47 -10.20 -11.39
N SER A 36 -1.62 -11.15 -10.47
CA SER A 36 -1.32 -10.96 -9.06
C SER A 36 0.18 -10.77 -8.80
N ASN A 37 1.04 -11.60 -9.42
CA ASN A 37 2.49 -11.46 -9.31
C ASN A 37 2.97 -10.11 -9.84
N TYR A 38 2.41 -9.67 -10.98
CA TYR A 38 2.71 -8.35 -11.53
C TYR A 38 2.34 -7.20 -10.56
N ILE A 39 1.15 -7.28 -9.94
CA ILE A 39 0.73 -6.30 -8.92
C ILE A 39 1.68 -6.34 -7.71
N LEU A 40 2.02 -7.54 -7.22
CA LEU A 40 2.91 -7.70 -6.07
C LEU A 40 4.32 -7.18 -6.36
N ASP A 41 4.85 -7.39 -7.56
CA ASP A 41 6.16 -6.89 -7.95
C ASP A 41 6.18 -5.37 -8.09
N GLN A 42 5.12 -4.77 -8.65
CA GLN A 42 4.95 -3.32 -8.60
C GLN A 42 4.92 -2.80 -7.16
N MET A 43 4.18 -3.46 -6.27
CA MET A 43 4.14 -3.06 -4.85
C MET A 43 5.52 -3.14 -4.24
N LYS A 44 6.28 -4.23 -4.43
CA LYS A 44 7.65 -4.37 -3.92
C LYS A 44 8.55 -3.24 -4.40
N GLN A 45 8.51 -2.91 -5.69
CA GLN A 45 9.34 -1.85 -6.25
C GLN A 45 9.01 -0.48 -5.65
N LYS A 46 7.71 -0.12 -5.58
CA LYS A 46 7.26 1.12 -4.93
C LYS A 46 7.68 1.17 -3.46
N HIS A 47 7.50 0.08 -2.72
CA HIS A 47 7.84 0.00 -1.31
C HIS A 47 9.35 0.13 -1.08
N ARG A 48 10.19 -0.46 -1.95
CA ARG A 48 11.64 -0.30 -1.89
C ARG A 48 12.06 1.16 -2.13
N ALA A 49 11.44 1.82 -3.11
CA ALA A 49 11.70 3.24 -3.37
C ALA A 49 11.29 4.11 -2.17
N LEU A 50 10.12 3.84 -1.56
CA LEU A 50 9.65 4.53 -0.36
C LEU A 50 10.60 4.32 0.83
N LEU A 51 11.09 3.10 1.09
CA LEU A 51 12.09 2.85 2.14
C LEU A 51 13.35 3.71 1.94
N LEU A 52 13.83 3.81 0.70
CA LEU A 52 15.01 4.59 0.38
C LEU A 52 14.78 6.07 0.65
N ILE A 53 13.61 6.61 0.25
CA ILE A 53 13.23 7.99 0.52
C ILE A 53 13.16 8.25 2.03
N LEU A 54 12.50 7.38 2.80
CA LEU A 54 12.41 7.53 4.26
C LEU A 54 13.79 7.50 4.93
N PHE A 55 14.71 6.67 4.43
CA PHE A 55 16.08 6.62 4.95
C PHE A 55 16.87 7.91 4.68
N ILE A 56 16.75 8.46 3.47
CA ILE A 56 17.33 9.77 3.14
C ILE A 56 16.74 10.85 4.04
N GLU A 57 15.43 10.82 4.28
CA GLU A 57 14.74 11.78 5.12
C GLU A 57 15.23 11.72 6.58
N ILE A 58 15.42 10.53 7.15
CA ILE A 58 16.04 10.35 8.47
C ILE A 58 17.43 10.99 8.50
N ILE A 59 18.28 10.73 7.50
CA ILE A 59 19.64 11.30 7.45
C ILE A 59 19.58 12.83 7.41
N ALA A 60 18.69 13.40 6.60
CA ALA A 60 18.51 14.84 6.50
C ALA A 60 18.06 15.45 7.83
N LEU A 61 17.09 14.82 8.52
CA LEU A 61 16.62 15.29 9.82
C LEU A 61 17.70 15.17 10.90
N MET A 62 18.49 14.10 10.90
CA MET A 62 19.63 13.96 11.79
C MET A 62 20.67 15.06 11.54
N ALA A 63 20.92 15.42 10.28
CA ALA A 63 21.80 16.54 9.93
C ALA A 63 21.25 17.88 10.45
N VAL A 64 19.93 18.09 10.41
CA VAL A 64 19.29 19.28 11.01
C VAL A 64 19.48 19.30 12.53
N LEU A 65 19.25 18.18 13.22
CA LEU A 65 19.39 18.10 14.67
C LEU A 65 20.83 18.30 15.15
N LEU A 66 21.81 17.73 14.45
CA LEU A 66 23.22 17.77 14.84
C LEU A 66 23.93 19.04 14.35
N GLY A 67 23.58 19.53 13.16
CA GLY A 67 24.23 20.67 12.53
C GLY A 67 23.63 22.02 12.93
N ASN A 68 22.41 22.04 13.47
CA ASN A 68 21.64 23.25 13.77
C ASN A 68 21.70 24.30 12.64
N PRO A 69 21.36 23.95 11.39
CA PRO A 69 21.48 24.87 10.25
C PRO A 69 20.52 26.07 10.32
N PHE A 70 19.62 26.08 11.30
CA PHE A 70 18.56 27.05 11.47
C PHE A 70 18.77 27.98 12.68
N ASP A 71 19.92 27.87 13.35
CA ASP A 71 20.29 28.66 14.52
C ASP A 71 19.24 28.63 15.65
N PHE A 72 18.68 27.45 15.92
CA PHE A 72 17.73 27.27 17.01
C PHE A 72 18.41 27.53 18.36
N ARG A 73 17.82 28.44 19.13
CA ARG A 73 18.30 28.84 20.46
C ARG A 73 17.69 27.99 21.58
N TYR A 74 16.45 27.54 21.39
CA TYR A 74 15.70 26.81 22.42
C TYR A 74 15.48 25.35 22.00
N PHE A 75 15.63 24.43 22.96
CA PHE A 75 15.42 23.00 22.72
C PHE A 75 14.02 22.69 22.16
N ILE A 76 12.99 23.46 22.56
CA ILE A 76 11.62 23.27 22.09
C ILE A 76 11.45 23.50 20.58
N GLN A 77 12.36 24.25 19.94
CA GLN A 77 12.33 24.45 18.49
C GLN A 77 12.69 23.18 17.71
N TYR A 78 13.41 22.24 18.34
CA TYR A 78 13.75 20.94 17.76
C TYR A 78 12.62 19.91 17.88
N LEU A 79 11.64 20.15 18.77
CA LEU A 79 10.52 19.24 19.04
C LEU A 79 9.81 18.74 17.75
N PRO A 80 9.40 19.59 16.79
CA PRO A 80 8.74 19.10 15.58
C PRO A 80 9.62 18.13 14.78
N PHE A 81 10.93 18.35 14.71
CA PHE A 81 11.84 17.47 13.96
C PHE A 81 12.03 16.12 14.65
N VAL A 82 12.11 16.11 15.99
CA VAL A 82 12.15 14.85 16.77
C VAL A 82 10.86 14.05 16.56
N LEU A 83 9.70 14.71 16.60
CA LEU A 83 8.42 14.05 16.32
C LEU A 83 8.35 13.52 14.88
N LEU A 84 8.88 14.27 13.91
CA LEU A 84 8.97 13.86 12.51
C LEU A 84 9.82 12.59 12.35
N ILE A 85 10.99 12.53 13.00
CA ILE A 85 11.84 11.33 13.01
C ILE A 85 11.09 10.12 13.59
N ILE A 86 10.38 10.27 14.71
CA ILE A 86 9.63 9.17 15.34
C ILE A 86 8.58 8.62 14.36
N ILE A 87 7.86 9.50 13.65
CA ILE A 87 6.84 9.08 12.68
C ILE A 87 7.46 8.40 11.48
N ILE A 88 8.55 8.94 10.93
CA ILE A 88 9.26 8.30 9.83
C ILE A 88 9.78 6.93 10.24
N LEU A 89 10.29 6.78 11.47
CA LEU A 89 10.72 5.49 12.00
C LEU A 89 9.55 4.50 12.10
N MET A 90 8.40 4.94 12.61
CA MET A 90 7.20 4.10 12.65
C MET A 90 6.77 3.68 11.25
N ALA A 91 6.76 4.60 10.29
CA ALA A 91 6.45 4.31 8.89
C ALA A 91 7.45 3.31 8.29
N ALA A 92 8.76 3.52 8.49
CA ALA A 92 9.80 2.64 8.01
C ALA A 92 9.70 1.23 8.60
N ILE A 93 9.45 1.10 9.91
CA ILE A 93 9.25 -0.20 10.57
C ILE A 93 8.01 -0.91 10.00
N SER A 94 6.89 -0.19 9.85
CA SER A 94 5.66 -0.73 9.28
C SER A 94 5.91 -1.26 7.87
N LEU A 95 6.58 -0.46 7.05
CA LEU A 95 6.85 -0.75 5.65
C LEU A 95 7.87 -1.89 5.48
N PHE A 96 8.85 -1.98 6.38
CA PHE A 96 9.79 -3.10 6.45
C PHE A 96 9.09 -4.42 6.84
N ARG A 97 8.19 -4.39 7.83
CA ARG A 97 7.39 -5.56 8.21
C ARG A 97 6.52 -6.05 7.06
N PHE A 98 5.87 -5.13 6.35
CA PHE A 98 5.08 -5.43 5.17
C PHE A 98 5.92 -6.08 4.06
N HIS A 99 7.08 -5.50 3.75
CA HIS A 99 8.00 -6.04 2.75
C HIS A 99 8.45 -7.47 3.08
N LYS A 100 8.81 -7.73 4.34
CA LYS A 100 9.19 -9.08 4.80
C LYS A 100 8.03 -10.08 4.68
N SER A 101 6.81 -9.66 5.01
CA SER A 101 5.61 -10.51 4.87
C SER A 101 5.38 -10.94 3.43
N ILE A 102 5.43 -9.99 2.48
CA ILE A 102 5.26 -10.28 1.05
C ILE A 102 6.30 -11.30 0.56
N ILE A 103 7.57 -11.11 0.91
CA ILE A 103 8.64 -12.00 0.45
C ILE A 103 8.47 -13.42 1.00
N THR A 104 8.12 -13.54 2.28
CA THR A 104 8.03 -14.83 2.96
C THR A 104 6.81 -15.64 2.48
N ASP A 105 5.69 -14.98 2.23
CA ASP A 105 4.44 -15.66 1.84
C ASP A 105 4.43 -16.10 0.36
N LEU A 106 5.05 -15.32 -0.54
CA LEU A 106 5.23 -15.71 -1.94
C LEU A 106 6.07 -16.99 -2.11
N SER A 107 7.05 -17.21 -1.23
CA SER A 107 7.92 -18.40 -1.25
C SER A 107 7.16 -19.70 -0.96
N LYS A 108 5.99 -19.63 -0.30
CA LYS A 108 5.19 -20.81 0.09
C LYS A 108 4.16 -21.25 -0.96
N ASN A 109 4.22 -20.72 -2.19
CA ASN A 109 3.35 -21.07 -3.33
C ASN A 109 1.82 -20.94 -3.11
N ASN A 110 1.35 -20.28 -2.04
CA ASN A 110 -0.09 -20.06 -1.85
C ASN A 110 -0.47 -18.60 -2.07
N LEU A 111 -0.54 -18.23 -3.35
CA LEU A 111 -0.86 -16.87 -3.80
C LEU A 111 -2.18 -16.34 -3.21
N LYS A 112 -3.20 -17.20 -3.10
CA LYS A 112 -4.51 -16.84 -2.54
C LYS A 112 -4.39 -16.40 -1.09
N ILE A 113 -3.67 -17.18 -0.27
CA ILE A 113 -3.41 -16.83 1.13
C ILE A 113 -2.59 -15.54 1.23
N THR A 114 -1.58 -15.35 0.38
CA THR A 114 -0.76 -14.13 0.35
C THR A 114 -1.61 -12.89 0.07
N ILE A 115 -2.49 -12.94 -0.94
CA ILE A 115 -3.40 -11.83 -1.28
C ILE A 115 -4.35 -11.54 -0.11
N GLN A 116 -4.94 -12.58 0.51
CA GLN A 116 -5.81 -12.41 1.68
C GLN A 116 -5.08 -11.79 2.88
N ASN A 117 -3.85 -12.22 3.17
CA ASN A 117 -3.04 -11.68 4.24
C ASN A 117 -2.74 -10.19 4.01
N ILE A 118 -2.40 -9.82 2.78
CA ILE A 118 -2.13 -8.44 2.38
C ILE A 118 -3.41 -7.58 2.51
N LEU A 119 -4.56 -8.07 2.03
CA LEU A 119 -5.84 -7.38 2.18
C LEU A 119 -6.22 -7.18 3.65
N ASN A 120 -6.02 -8.20 4.49
CA ASN A 120 -6.24 -8.12 5.93
C ASN A 120 -5.29 -7.16 6.63
N TYR A 121 -4.05 -7.03 6.15
CA TYR A 121 -3.11 -6.04 6.64
C TYR A 121 -3.61 -4.62 6.34
N PHE A 122 -4.02 -4.35 5.09
CA PHE A 122 -4.55 -3.04 4.70
C PHE A 122 -5.85 -2.67 5.43
N SER A 123 -6.76 -3.63 5.65
CA SER A 123 -8.01 -3.36 6.36
C SER A 123 -7.78 -2.97 7.82
N LYS A 124 -6.84 -3.62 8.50
CA LYS A 124 -6.42 -3.28 9.87
C LYS A 124 -5.69 -1.93 9.93
N ASN A 125 -4.95 -1.56 8.89
CA ASN A 125 -4.15 -0.33 8.88
C ASN A 125 -4.92 0.95 8.56
N LYS A 126 -6.16 0.87 8.07
CA LYS A 126 -6.96 2.06 7.67
C LYS A 126 -7.13 3.10 8.78
N VAL A 127 -7.23 2.66 10.03
CA VAL A 127 -7.32 3.55 11.20
C VAL A 127 -5.99 4.26 11.46
N TYR A 128 -4.88 3.52 11.33
CA TYR A 128 -3.54 4.07 11.48
C TYR A 128 -3.23 5.11 10.40
N ASP A 129 -3.70 4.92 9.17
CA ASP A 129 -3.53 5.88 8.08
C ASP A 129 -4.19 7.23 8.38
N ALA A 130 -5.39 7.23 8.99
CA ALA A 130 -6.08 8.44 9.39
C ALA A 130 -5.35 9.18 10.53
N TYR A 131 -4.90 8.44 11.55
CA TYR A 131 -4.10 9.02 12.62
C TYR A 131 -2.77 9.57 12.09
N PHE A 132 -2.09 8.82 11.22
CA PHE A 132 -0.85 9.26 10.58
C PHE A 132 -1.04 10.60 9.87
N GLY A 133 -2.08 10.73 9.03
CA GLY A 133 -2.40 11.99 8.34
C GLY A 133 -2.62 13.16 9.31
N SER A 134 -3.38 12.95 10.39
CA SER A 134 -3.63 14.00 11.39
C SER A 134 -2.37 14.44 12.14
N ILE A 135 -1.49 13.49 12.49
CA ILE A 135 -0.25 13.79 13.21
C ILE A 135 0.76 14.46 12.28
N SER A 136 0.86 14.02 11.02
CA SER A 136 1.69 14.67 10.00
C SER A 136 1.26 16.13 9.78
N LEU A 137 -0.05 16.40 9.75
CA LEU A 137 -0.56 17.78 9.67
C LEU A 137 -0.16 18.59 10.90
N ALA A 138 -0.35 18.05 12.10
CA ALA A 138 0.02 18.74 13.34
C ALA A 138 1.52 19.10 13.37
N ILE A 139 2.40 18.19 12.96
CA ILE A 139 3.84 18.46 12.87
C ILE A 139 4.15 19.48 11.77
N GLY A 140 3.50 19.38 10.61
CA GLY A 140 3.64 20.36 9.53
C GLY A 140 3.28 21.78 9.95
N LEU A 141 2.40 21.95 10.95
CA LEU A 141 2.06 23.23 11.56
C LEU A 141 3.04 23.66 12.65
N LEU A 142 3.58 22.70 13.41
CA LEU A 142 4.61 22.97 14.43
C LEU A 142 5.96 23.37 13.84
N VAL A 143 6.30 22.92 12.62
CA VAL A 143 7.57 23.28 11.96
C VAL A 143 7.66 24.79 11.71
N PRO A 144 6.73 25.47 11.01
CA PRO A 144 6.76 26.92 10.88
C PRO A 144 6.81 27.64 12.24
N TRP A 145 6.10 27.11 13.23
CA TRP A 145 6.06 27.66 14.58
C TRP A 145 7.43 27.63 15.27
N SER A 146 8.24 26.60 15.04
CA SER A 146 9.58 26.53 15.65
C SER A 146 10.53 27.62 15.15
N PHE A 147 10.28 28.15 13.94
CA PHE A 147 11.04 29.28 13.37
C PHE A 147 10.57 30.65 13.86
N LEU A 148 9.40 30.75 14.50
CA LEU A 148 8.79 32.02 14.88
C LEU A 148 9.73 32.90 15.74
N PRO A 149 10.42 32.39 16.78
CA PRO A 149 11.32 33.22 17.58
C PRO A 149 12.45 33.86 16.74
N ASN A 150 13.08 33.07 15.87
CA ASN A 150 14.16 33.58 15.00
C ASN A 150 13.62 34.60 13.97
N LYS A 151 12.40 34.40 13.47
CA LYS A 151 11.76 35.36 12.56
C LYS A 151 11.42 36.68 13.27
N ILE A 152 10.94 36.63 14.51
CA ILE A 152 10.63 37.83 15.30
C ILE A 152 11.91 38.63 15.56
N ASP A 153 13.01 37.96 15.92
CA ASP A 153 14.29 38.62 16.19
C ASP A 153 14.85 39.33 14.95
N ASN A 154 14.70 38.75 13.76
CA ASN A 154 15.28 39.28 12.53
C ASN A 154 14.39 40.26 11.76
N LYS A 155 13.06 40.07 11.79
CA LYS A 155 12.10 40.83 10.97
C LYS A 155 11.12 41.67 11.78
N GLY A 156 11.11 41.54 13.11
CA GLY A 156 10.11 42.13 13.98
C GLY A 156 8.85 41.27 14.12
N TRP A 157 8.02 41.63 15.11
CA TRP A 157 6.84 40.85 15.50
C TRP A 157 5.83 40.66 14.36
N GLU A 158 5.40 41.75 13.73
CA GLU A 158 4.34 41.73 12.71
C GLU A 158 4.75 40.90 11.49
N ALA A 159 5.94 41.13 10.96
CA ALA A 159 6.45 40.41 9.80
C ALA A 159 6.73 38.93 10.12
N GLY A 160 7.29 38.63 11.31
CA GLY A 160 7.58 37.27 11.73
C GLY A 160 6.32 36.41 11.89
N VAL A 161 5.27 36.97 12.51
CA VAL A 161 3.98 36.30 12.67
C VAL A 161 3.30 36.09 11.32
N THR A 162 3.27 37.12 10.46
CA THR A 162 2.62 37.05 9.14
C THR A 162 3.27 35.99 8.25
N ASP A 163 4.61 35.98 8.17
CA ASP A 163 5.39 34.99 7.41
C ASP A 163 5.14 33.56 7.94
N THR A 164 5.07 33.38 9.26
CA THR A 164 4.75 32.08 9.87
C THR A 164 3.32 31.62 9.53
N LEU A 165 2.35 32.53 9.57
CA LEU A 165 0.94 32.23 9.26
C LEU A 165 0.77 31.85 7.79
N ILE A 166 1.45 32.55 6.87
CA ILE A 166 1.49 32.19 5.44
C ILE A 166 2.00 30.76 5.26
N MET A 167 3.10 30.39 5.91
CA MET A 167 3.64 29.03 5.83
C MET A 167 2.67 27.98 6.38
N MET A 168 1.98 28.26 7.49
CA MET A 168 0.95 27.36 8.02
C MET A 168 -0.23 27.19 7.05
N VAL A 169 -0.69 28.27 6.42
CA VAL A 169 -1.75 28.20 5.40
C VAL A 169 -1.32 27.36 4.20
N ILE A 170 -0.08 27.53 3.74
CA ILE A 170 0.47 26.70 2.65
C ILE A 170 0.46 25.22 3.05
N THR A 171 0.90 24.87 4.26
CA THR A 171 0.85 23.48 4.77
C THR A 171 -0.57 22.92 4.74
N ILE A 172 -1.57 23.69 5.18
CA ILE A 172 -2.97 23.27 5.18
C ILE A 172 -3.47 23.04 3.74
N ILE A 173 -3.14 23.94 2.80
CA ILE A 173 -3.52 23.82 1.39
C ILE A 173 -2.91 22.54 0.79
N ILE A 174 -1.62 22.29 1.03
CA ILE A 174 -0.94 21.07 0.56
C ILE A 174 -1.63 19.83 1.13
N TYR A 175 -1.96 19.82 2.42
CA TYR A 175 -2.67 18.72 3.05
C TYR A 175 -4.05 18.48 2.43
N LEU A 176 -4.83 19.54 2.17
CA LEU A 176 -6.13 19.43 1.51
C LEU A 176 -6.01 18.89 0.07
N ILE A 177 -4.97 19.28 -0.67
CA ILE A 177 -4.68 18.75 -2.00
C ILE A 177 -4.32 17.26 -1.91
N ALA A 178 -3.45 16.87 -0.98
CA ALA A 178 -3.09 15.48 -0.74
C ALA A 178 -4.31 14.62 -0.36
N PHE A 179 -5.18 15.15 0.51
CA PHE A 179 -6.43 14.51 0.88
C PHE A 179 -7.37 14.35 -0.33
N LYS A 180 -7.61 15.43 -1.10
CA LYS A 180 -8.51 15.42 -2.26
C LYS A 180 -8.01 14.53 -3.41
N SER A 181 -6.69 14.47 -3.63
CA SER A 181 -6.07 13.58 -4.63
C SER A 181 -6.16 12.09 -4.27
N GLY A 182 -6.62 11.78 -3.06
CA GLY A 182 -6.71 10.42 -2.57
C GLY A 182 -5.33 9.82 -2.30
N ALA A 183 -4.35 10.64 -1.89
CA ALA A 183 -3.04 10.14 -1.45
C ALA A 183 -3.17 9.13 -0.29
N PHE A 184 -4.26 9.22 0.49
CA PHE A 184 -4.63 8.29 1.56
C PHE A 184 -5.55 7.14 1.10
N LYS A 185 -5.90 7.04 -0.20
CA LYS A 185 -6.68 5.92 -0.73
C LYS A 185 -5.71 4.82 -1.19
N ASN A 186 -5.78 3.64 -0.58
CA ASN A 186 -4.99 2.47 -0.98
C ASN A 186 -5.49 1.89 -2.32
N ARG A 187 -5.13 2.54 -3.44
CA ARG A 187 -5.46 2.06 -4.82
C ARG A 187 -4.94 0.64 -5.08
N ASP A 188 -3.80 0.32 -4.47
CA ASP A 188 -3.17 -0.99 -4.57
C ASP A 188 -3.98 -2.08 -3.83
N GLN A 189 -4.66 -1.73 -2.73
CA GLN A 189 -5.62 -2.61 -2.04
C GLN A 189 -6.89 -2.84 -2.89
N GLU A 190 -7.40 -1.79 -3.54
CA GLU A 190 -8.58 -1.86 -4.42
C GLU A 190 -8.32 -2.84 -5.57
N LYS A 191 -7.19 -2.71 -6.27
CA LYS A 191 -6.77 -3.63 -7.33
C LYS A 191 -6.62 -5.09 -6.88
N LEU A 192 -6.09 -5.31 -5.67
CA LEU A 192 -5.97 -6.66 -5.11
C LEU A 192 -7.34 -7.24 -4.72
N SER A 193 -8.23 -6.42 -4.18
CA SER A 193 -9.59 -6.81 -3.84
C SER A 193 -10.37 -7.21 -5.10
N ASP A 194 -10.25 -6.42 -6.18
CA ASP A 194 -10.89 -6.72 -7.46
C ASP A 194 -10.37 -8.04 -8.04
N THR A 195 -9.06 -8.26 -7.99
CA THR A 195 -8.44 -9.51 -8.46
C THR A 195 -8.88 -10.72 -7.63
N MET A 196 -9.10 -10.54 -6.33
CA MET A 196 -9.61 -11.59 -5.45
C MET A 196 -11.09 -11.91 -5.70
N ASN A 197 -11.89 -10.88 -5.99
CA ASN A 197 -13.30 -11.06 -6.35
C ASN A 197 -13.43 -11.79 -7.69
N GLU A 198 -12.63 -11.39 -8.69
CA GLU A 198 -12.53 -12.07 -9.99
C GLU A 198 -12.13 -13.55 -9.84
N TRP A 199 -11.18 -13.86 -8.93
CA TRP A 199 -10.82 -15.24 -8.60
C TRP A 199 -12.02 -16.04 -8.09
N ASN A 200 -12.77 -15.48 -7.14
CA ASN A 200 -13.90 -16.18 -6.53
C ASN A 200 -15.07 -16.37 -7.51
N GLU A 201 -15.32 -15.39 -8.39
CA GLU A 201 -16.36 -15.46 -9.41
C GLU A 201 -16.05 -16.54 -10.46
N LEU A 202 -14.81 -16.59 -10.95
CA LEU A 202 -14.39 -17.60 -11.93
C LEU A 202 -14.44 -19.02 -11.35
N GLN A 203 -14.07 -19.20 -10.08
CA GLN A 203 -14.20 -20.49 -9.39
C GLN A 203 -15.66 -20.92 -9.19
N HIS A 204 -16.55 -19.97 -8.91
CA HIS A 204 -17.97 -20.25 -8.78
C HIS A 204 -18.59 -20.68 -10.12
N LEU A 205 -18.21 -20.06 -11.23
CA LEU A 205 -18.68 -20.42 -12.56
C LEU A 205 -18.22 -21.82 -13.00
N VAL A 206 -16.98 -22.20 -12.67
CA VAL A 206 -16.49 -23.58 -12.91
C VAL A 206 -17.34 -24.59 -12.14
N HIS A 207 -17.54 -24.39 -10.83
CA HIS A 207 -18.37 -25.28 -10.02
C HIS A 207 -19.85 -25.36 -10.42
N LEU A 208 -20.43 -24.29 -10.96
CA LEU A 208 -21.79 -24.33 -11.51
C LEU A 208 -21.88 -25.15 -12.80
N THR A 209 -20.81 -25.15 -13.60
CA THR A 209 -20.74 -25.93 -14.84
C THR A 209 -20.69 -27.42 -14.53
N ASP A 210 -19.91 -27.82 -13.51
CA ASP A 210 -19.80 -29.21 -13.04
C ASP A 210 -21.13 -29.76 -12.48
N ASN A 211 -21.90 -28.94 -11.76
CA ASN A 211 -23.18 -29.38 -11.20
C ASN A 211 -24.30 -29.53 -12.23
N HIS A 212 -24.16 -28.91 -13.42
CA HIS A 212 -25.16 -29.02 -14.49
C HIS A 212 -24.92 -30.23 -15.41
N THR A 213 -23.71 -30.79 -15.44
CA THR A 213 -23.37 -32.00 -16.19
C THR A 213 -23.78 -33.30 -15.47
N GLU A 214 -24.00 -33.30 -14.16
CA GLU A 214 -24.44 -34.49 -13.39
C GLU A 214 -25.97 -34.74 -13.43
N VAL A 215 -26.78 -33.84 -13.99
CA VAL A 215 -28.26 -33.90 -13.95
C VAL A 215 -28.90 -34.36 -15.27
N GLY A 216 -28.10 -34.74 -16.28
CA GLY A 216 -28.59 -35.22 -17.60
C GLY A 216 -28.14 -36.63 -17.92
#